data_AF-A0A1A2L9V9-F1
#
_entry.id   AF-A0A1A2L9V9-F1
#
_cell.length_a   1.000
_cell.length_b   1.000
_cell.length_c   1.000
_cell.angle_alpha   90.00
_cell.angle_beta   90.00
_cell.angle_gamma   90.00
#
_symmetry.space_group_name_H-M   'P 1'
#
loop_
_entity.id
_entity.type
_entity.pdbx_description
1 polymer ?
#
loop_
_entity_poly.entity_id
_entity_poly.type
_entity_poly.pdbx_seq_one_letter_code
_entity_poly.pdbx_strand_id
1 'polypeptide(L)' 'MRSVSSAHDWNVILESGRIIGLICPDCQTAEENAEAAVNEATLDYGVRGGRIIGRPKSGI' A
#
# COMPACT_ATOMS: atom_id res chain seq x y z
N MET A 1 3.20 20.21 9.42
CA MET A 1 3.74 18.83 9.47
C MET A 1 2.60 17.89 9.77
N ARG A 2 2.19 17.03 8.82
CA ARG A 2 1.18 15.99 9.06
C ARG A 2 1.86 14.83 9.80
N SER A 3 1.26 14.35 10.90
CA SER A 3 1.82 13.28 11.72
C SER A 3 1.64 11.92 11.05
N VAL A 4 2.67 11.07 11.04
CA VAL A 4 2.65 9.70 10.47
C VAL A 4 1.60 8.81 11.18
N SER A 5 1.19 9.18 12.39
CA SER A 5 0.13 8.50 13.16
C SER A 5 -1.26 8.58 12.51
N SER A 6 -1.47 9.47 11.53
CA SER A 6 -2.71 9.63 10.76
C SER A 6 -2.57 9.14 9.31
N ALA A 7 -1.62 8.24 9.05
CA ALA A 7 -1.31 7.76 7.70
C ALA A 7 -2.15 6.55 7.25
N HIS A 8 -3.35 6.34 7.81
CA HIS A 8 -4.21 5.22 7.42
C HIS A 8 -4.57 5.22 5.93
N ASP A 9 -4.62 6.41 5.31
CA ASP A 9 -4.98 6.60 3.91
C ASP A 9 -3.76 6.81 2.99
N TRP A 10 -2.53 6.65 3.51
CA TRP A 10 -1.32 6.88 2.72
C TRP A 10 -0.90 5.61 1.99
N ASN A 11 -0.67 5.73 0.70
CA ASN A 11 -0.13 4.65 -0.09
C ASN A 11 1.35 4.44 0.24
N VAL A 12 1.82 3.20 0.17
CA VAL A 12 3.19 2.83 0.51
C VAL A 12 3.89 2.24 -0.70
N ILE A 13 5.16 2.59 -0.86
CA ILE A 13 6.02 2.00 -1.90
C ILE A 13 6.72 0.80 -1.29
N LEU A 14 6.47 -0.38 -1.85
CA LEU A 14 7.10 -1.63 -1.43
C LEU A 14 8.19 -2.04 -2.41
N GLU A 15 9.39 -2.27 -1.88
CA GLU A 15 10.47 -2.92 -2.63
C GLU A 15 10.91 -4.18 -1.89
N SER A 16 10.84 -5.33 -2.56
CA SER A 16 11.18 -6.64 -1.96
C SER A 16 10.45 -6.93 -0.63
N GLY A 17 9.20 -6.44 -0.51
CA GLY A 17 8.38 -6.56 0.69
C GLY A 17 8.77 -5.62 1.85
N ARG A 18 9.54 -4.56 1.57
CA ARG A 18 9.89 -3.52 2.54
C ARG A 18 9.30 -2.19 2.11
N ILE A 19 8.76 -1.44 3.08
CA ILE A 19 8.33 -0.06 2.84
C ILE A 19 9.57 0.79 2.66
N ILE A 20 9.72 1.39 1.48
CA ILE A 20 10.81 2.32 1.16
C ILE A 20 10.32 3.76 1.00
N GLY A 21 9.00 3.97 0.94
CA GLY A 21 8.40 5.28 0.80
C GLY A 21 6.93 5.31 1.20
N LEU A 22 6.45 6.51 1.53
CA LEU A 22 5.05 6.80 1.80
C LEU A 22 4.61 7.91 0.84
N ILE A 23 3.44 7.77 0.25
CA ILE A 23 2.87 8.74 -0.69
C ILE A 23 1.64 9.35 -0.04
N CYS A 24 1.57 10.68 0.00
CA CYS A 24 0.43 11.37 0.56
C CYS A 24 -0.78 11.25 -0.38
N PRO A 25 -2.03 11.20 0.13
CA PRO A 25 -3.23 11.04 -0.70
C PRO A 25 -3.40 12.13 -1.76
N ASP A 26 -2.93 13.34 -1.46
CA ASP A 26 -2.98 14.51 -2.34
C ASP A 26 -1.78 14.57 -3.31
N CYS A 27 -0.74 13.75 -3.08
CA CYS A 27 0.56 13.80 -3.77
C CYS A 27 0.69 12.77 -4.88
N GLN A 28 -0.10 11.69 -4.82
CA GLN A 28 -0.10 10.61 -5.81
C GLN A 28 -0.70 11.06 -7.14
N THR A 29 -0.19 10.48 -8.22
CA THR A 29 -0.82 10.58 -9.54
C THR A 29 -2.14 9.80 -9.59
N ALA A 30 -2.95 10.08 -10.61
CA ALA A 30 -4.21 9.36 -10.81
C ALA A 30 -3.97 7.87 -11.06
N GLU A 31 -2.90 7.53 -11.79
CA GLU A 31 -2.49 6.14 -12.03
C GLU A 31 -2.09 5.40 -10.75
N GLU A 32 -1.27 6.02 -9.90
CA GLU A 32 -0.87 5.42 -8.61
C GLU A 32 -2.07 5.17 -7.70
N ASN A 33 -3.03 6.10 -7.67
CA ASN A 33 -4.26 5.93 -6.90
C ASN A 33 -5.12 4.78 -7.47
N ALA A 34 -5.21 4.67 -8.79
CA ALA A 34 -5.95 3.59 -9.44
C ALA A 34 -5.30 2.22 -9.16
N GLU A 35 -3.97 2.13 -9.20
CA GLU A 35 -3.25 0.91 -8.83
C GLU A 35 -3.51 0.54 -7.36
N ALA A 36 -3.42 1.51 -6.44
CA ALA A 36 -3.68 1.29 -5.03
C ALA A 36 -5.11 0.78 -4.78
N ALA A 37 -6.11 1.35 -5.46
CA ALA A 37 -7.50 0.89 -5.36
C ALA A 37 -7.68 -0.56 -5.87
N VAL A 38 -7.03 -0.92 -6.98
CA VAL A 38 -7.04 -2.31 -7.48
C VAL A 38 -6.37 -3.25 -6.48
N ASN A 39 -5.22 -2.86 -5.95
CA ASN A 39 -4.48 -3.63 -4.96
C ASN A 39 -5.28 -3.83 -3.67
N GLU A 40 -5.93 -2.78 -3.15
CA GLU A 40 -6.81 -2.86 -1.98
C GLU A 40 -7.98 -3.83 -2.24
N ALA A 41 -8.58 -3.78 -3.43
CA ALA A 41 -9.69 -4.65 -3.80
C ALA A 41 -9.27 -6.11 -3.99
N THR A 42 -8.04 -6.36 -4.46
CA THR A 42 -7.62 -7.69 -4.95
C THR A 42 -6.58 -8.40 -4.09
N LEU A 43 -5.88 -7.70 -3.18
CA LEU A 43 -4.78 -8.27 -2.38
C LEU A 43 -5.06 -8.21 -0.88
N ASP A 44 -4.83 -9.33 -0.20
CA ASP A 44 -4.62 -9.39 1.24
C ASP A 44 -3.14 -9.26 1.55
N TYR A 45 -2.79 -8.18 2.27
CA TYR A 45 -1.43 -7.96 2.74
C TYR A 45 -1.20 -8.60 4.11
N GLY A 46 -0.07 -9.27 4.28
CA GLY A 46 0.36 -9.84 5.55
C GLY A 46 1.86 -9.70 5.75
N VAL A 47 2.34 -9.94 6.97
CA VAL A 47 3.77 -9.90 7.29
C VAL A 47 4.28 -11.31 7.53
N ARG A 48 5.35 -11.70 6.81
CA ARG A 48 6.07 -12.96 7.04
C ARG A 48 7.57 -12.73 7.03
N GLY A 49 8.25 -13.15 8.09
CA GLY A 49 9.70 -12.95 8.24
C GLY A 49 10.14 -11.49 8.16
N GLY A 50 9.31 -10.55 8.62
CA GLY A 50 9.58 -9.12 8.56
C GLY A 50 9.42 -8.47 7.17
N ARG A 51 8.82 -9.19 6.20
CA ARG A 51 8.48 -8.67 4.88
C ARG A 51 6.97 -8.66 4.68
N ILE A 52 6.48 -7.63 4.01
CA ILE A 52 5.11 -7.54 3.53
C ILE A 52 4.98 -8.43 2.31
N ILE A 53 3.97 -9.29 2.33
CA ILE A 53 3.57 -10.16 1.24
C ILE A 53 2.14 -9.81 0.85
N GLY A 54 1.88 -9.65 -0.44
CA GLY A 54 0.53 -9.57 -1.00
C GLY A 54 0.10 -10.95 -1.47
N ARG A 55 -1.10 -11.37 -1.10
CA ARG A 55 -1.74 -12.57 -1.66
C ARG A 55 -3.05 -12.16 -2.32
N PRO A 56 -3.40 -12.69 -3.49
CA PRO A 56 -4.73 -12.47 -4.05
C PRO A 56 -5.81 -12.88 -3.04
N LYS A 57 -6.81 -12.01 -2.84
CA LYS A 57 -8.00 -12.36 -2.08
C LYS A 57 -8.66 -13.54 -2.80
N SER A 58 -8.93 -14.63 -2.08
CA SER A 58 -9.55 -15.82 -2.67
C SER A 58 -11.03 -15.51 -2.93
N GLY A 59 -11.34 -15.06 -4.15
CA GLY A 59 -12.70 -14.63 -4.49
C GLY A 59 -12.85 -13.92 -5.84
N ILE A 60 -11.98 -14.18 -6.82
CA ILE A 60 -12.18 -13.82 -8.23
C ILE A 60 -12.06 -15.06 -9.11
#